data_AF-A0A2M7WPK1-F1
#
_entry.id   AF-A0A2M7WPK1-F1
#
_cell.length_a   1.000
_cell.length_b   1.000
_cell.length_c   1.000
_cell.angle_alpha   90.00
_cell.angle_beta   90.00
_cell.angle_gamma   90.00
#
_symmetry.space_group_name_H-M   'P 1'
#
loop_
_entity.id
_entity.type
_entity.pdbx_description
1 polymer ?
#
loop_
_entity_poly.entity_id
_entity_poly.type
_entity_poly.pdbx_seq_one_letter_code
_entity_poly.pdbx_strand_id
1 'polypeptide(L)'
;PPREIKALLKQLKRLQNNLGLFQDLTVQSNTLQALCREMEDAGDLSPASIHAMDVLIDELHKRRRKSRQAFARCFKTFAQKKNRRRVKRMLARAAA
;
A
#
# COMPACT_ATOMS: atom_id res chain seq x y z
N PRO A 1 -0.42 26.63 -14.74
CA PRO A 1 0.78 26.31 -13.91
C PRO A 1 0.48 25.55 -12.59
N PRO A 2 -0.62 25.79 -11.85
CA PRO A 2 -0.94 24.96 -10.67
C PRO A 2 -1.74 23.68 -10.98
N ARG A 3 -2.61 23.74 -12.00
CA ARG A 3 -3.53 22.65 -12.36
C ARG A 3 -2.82 21.39 -12.88
N GLU A 4 -1.75 21.54 -13.64
CA GLU A 4 -0.98 20.39 -14.16
C GLU A 4 -0.23 19.65 -13.05
N ILE A 5 0.37 20.40 -12.13
CA ILE A 5 1.05 19.87 -10.94
C ILE A 5 0.06 19.11 -10.07
N LYS A 6 -1.09 19.73 -9.78
CA LYS A 6 -2.18 19.11 -9.02
C LYS A 6 -2.64 17.80 -9.66
N ALA A 7 -2.74 17.76 -11.00
CA ALA A 7 -3.12 16.54 -11.71
C ALA A 7 -2.07 15.43 -11.60
N LEU A 8 -0.77 15.77 -11.67
CA LEU A 8 0.32 14.82 -11.50
C LEU A 8 0.39 14.30 -10.06
N LEU A 9 0.35 15.20 -9.07
CA LEU A 9 0.33 14.85 -7.65
C LEU A 9 -0.84 13.92 -7.31
N LYS A 10 -2.01 14.14 -7.92
CA LYS A 10 -3.16 13.22 -7.77
C LYS A 10 -2.85 11.81 -8.29
N GLN A 11 -2.14 11.67 -9.40
CA GLN A 11 -1.76 10.34 -9.91
C GLN A 11 -0.66 9.70 -9.06
N LEU A 12 0.33 10.47 -8.61
CA LEU A 12 1.38 9.99 -7.72
C LEU A 12 0.79 9.51 -6.39
N LYS A 13 -0.08 10.32 -5.76
CA LYS A 13 -0.77 9.94 -4.52
C LYS A 13 -1.58 8.65 -4.67
N ARG A 14 -2.24 8.44 -5.82
CA ARG A 14 -2.95 7.17 -6.09
C ARG A 14 -2.03 5.96 -6.13
N LEU A 15 -0.85 6.09 -6.74
CA LEU A 15 0.16 5.03 -6.74
C LEU A 15 0.71 4.80 -5.33
N GLN A 16 1.08 5.88 -4.63
CA GLN A 16 1.59 5.84 -3.26
C GLN A 16 0.58 5.22 -2.29
N ASN A 17 -0.71 5.55 -2.39
CA ASN A 17 -1.75 4.94 -1.55
C ASN A 17 -1.84 3.42 -1.75
N ASN A 18 -1.63 2.90 -2.97
CA ASN A 18 -1.62 1.47 -3.22
C ASN A 18 -0.38 0.79 -2.61
N LEU A 19 0.79 1.41 -2.79
CA LEU A 19 2.04 0.94 -2.21
C LEU A 19 2.00 0.97 -0.67
N GLY A 20 1.53 2.08 -0.10
CA GLY A 20 1.33 2.26 1.34
C GLY A 20 0.39 1.21 1.90
N LEU A 21 -0.79 1.01 1.29
CA LEU A 21 -1.71 -0.04 1.75
C LEU A 21 -1.08 -1.44 1.72
N PHE A 22 -0.27 -1.76 0.70
CA PHE A 22 0.43 -3.05 0.65
C PHE A 22 1.46 -3.18 1.80
N GLN A 23 2.23 -2.12 2.05
CA GLN A 23 3.21 -2.06 3.12
C GLN A 23 2.53 -2.15 4.50
N ASP A 24 1.50 -1.34 4.75
CA ASP A 24 0.76 -1.29 6.01
C ASP A 24 0.20 -2.66 6.36
N LEU A 25 -0.41 -3.36 5.39
CA LEU A 25 -0.94 -4.71 5.60
C LEU A 25 0.18 -5.73 5.89
N THR A 26 1.38 -5.52 5.33
CA THR A 26 2.55 -6.36 5.62
C THR A 26 3.05 -6.13 7.04
N VAL A 27 3.16 -4.88 7.47
CA VAL A 27 3.56 -4.54 8.84
C VAL A 27 2.52 -5.09 9.83
N GLN A 28 1.23 -4.82 9.61
CA GLN A 28 0.15 -5.27 10.50
C GLN A 28 0.10 -6.79 10.63
N SER A 29 0.20 -7.54 9.53
CA SER A 29 0.19 -9.02 9.59
C SER A 29 1.41 -9.56 10.35
N ASN A 30 2.60 -9.00 10.13
CA ASN A 30 3.80 -9.41 10.86
C ASN A 30 3.70 -9.06 12.36
N THR A 31 3.20 -7.87 12.70
CA THR A 31 3.03 -7.45 14.10
C THR A 31 2.03 -8.34 14.83
N LEU A 32 0.90 -8.67 14.22
CA LEU A 32 -0.07 -9.58 14.83
C LEU A 32 0.49 -10.99 15.01
N GLN A 33 1.23 -11.51 14.02
CA GLN A 33 1.90 -12.81 14.16
C GLN A 33 2.91 -12.84 15.31
N ALA A 34 3.71 -11.78 15.47
CA ALA A 34 4.64 -11.66 16.58
C ALA A 34 3.90 -11.63 17.93
N LEU A 35 2.85 -10.81 18.03
CA LEU A 35 2.03 -10.71 19.24
C LEU A 35 1.38 -12.06 19.61
N CYS A 36 0.87 -12.81 18.63
CA CYS A 36 0.27 -14.13 18.90
C CYS A 36 1.29 -15.08 19.50
N ARG A 37 2.51 -15.12 18.95
CA ARG A 37 3.60 -15.97 19.47
C ARG A 37 4.00 -15.57 20.89
N GLU A 38 4.16 -14.27 21.14
CA GLU A 38 4.50 -13.77 22.47
C GLU A 38 3.44 -14.16 23.52
N MET A 39 2.15 -14.09 23.16
CA MET A 39 1.07 -14.45 24.08
C MET A 39 0.87 -15.97 24.20
N GLU A 40 1.16 -16.76 23.14
CA GLU A 40 1.19 -18.22 23.20
C GLU A 40 2.30 -18.70 24.15
N ASP A 41 3.51 -18.13 24.04
CA ASP A 41 4.65 -18.45 24.89
C ASP A 41 4.40 -18.07 26.36
N ALA A 42 3.61 -17.00 26.61
CA ALA A 42 3.20 -16.59 27.94
C ALA A 42 2.07 -17.46 28.54
N GLY A 43 1.40 -18.30 27.74
CA GLY A 43 0.23 -19.07 28.16
C GLY A 43 -1.05 -18.24 28.30
N ASP A 44 -1.08 -17.03 27.72
CA ASP A 44 -2.13 -16.03 27.90
C ASP A 44 -3.29 -16.16 26.90
N LEU A 45 -3.21 -17.07 25.93
CA LEU A 45 -4.21 -17.24 24.88
C LEU A 45 -5.05 -18.51 25.04
N SER A 46 -6.36 -18.32 24.98
CA SER A 46 -7.30 -19.42 24.76
C SER A 46 -7.20 -19.94 23.31
N PRO A 47 -7.55 -21.21 23.04
CA PRO A 47 -7.62 -21.73 21.67
C PRO A 47 -8.54 -20.92 20.75
N ALA A 48 -9.62 -20.36 21.29
CA ALA A 48 -10.54 -19.50 20.53
C ALA A 48 -9.87 -18.18 20.11
N SER A 49 -9.01 -17.62 20.98
CA SER A 49 -8.27 -16.40 20.70
C SER A 49 -7.21 -16.62 19.63
N ILE A 50 -6.48 -17.74 19.67
CA ILE A 50 -5.52 -18.14 18.63
C ILE A 50 -6.23 -18.23 17.28
N HIS A 51 -7.35 -18.95 17.24
CA HIS A 51 -8.12 -19.10 16.02
C HIS A 51 -8.63 -17.75 15.46
N ALA A 52 -9.13 -16.86 16.32
CA ALA A 52 -9.58 -15.53 15.89
C ALA A 52 -8.44 -14.69 15.29
N MET A 53 -7.22 -14.80 15.85
CA MET A 53 -6.05 -14.12 15.34
C MET A 53 -5.62 -14.67 13.97
N ASP A 54 -5.62 -15.99 13.78
CA ASP A 54 -5.33 -16.61 12.49
C ASP A 54 -6.29 -16.12 11.40
N VAL A 55 -7.58 -16.08 11.70
CA VAL A 55 -8.62 -15.57 10.78
C VAL A 55 -8.36 -14.10 10.41
N LEU A 56 -7.95 -13.27 11.39
CA LEU A 56 -7.62 -11.87 11.16
C LEU A 56 -6.38 -11.71 10.27
N ILE A 57 -5.30 -12.46 10.55
CA ILE A 57 -4.06 -12.47 9.76
C ILE A 57 -4.36 -12.88 8.31
N ASP A 58 -5.20 -13.89 8.12
CA ASP A 58 -5.62 -14.34 6.79
C ASP A 58 -6.40 -13.28 6.01
N GLU A 59 -7.25 -12.51 6.68
CA GLU A 59 -7.95 -11.40 6.04
C GLU A 59 -6.97 -10.28 5.63
N LEU A 60 -5.98 -9.96 6.48
CA LEU A 60 -4.92 -9.01 6.11
C LEU A 60 -4.12 -9.50 4.89
N HIS A 61 -3.79 -10.80 4.83
CA HIS A 61 -3.15 -11.40 3.66
C HIS A 61 -4.02 -11.32 2.40
N LYS A 62 -5.33 -11.59 2.49
CA LYS A 62 -6.27 -11.43 1.38
C LYS A 62 -6.30 -10.00 0.87
N ARG A 63 -6.39 -9.02 1.78
CA ARG A 63 -6.35 -7.59 1.44
C ARG A 63 -5.01 -7.18 0.82
N ARG A 64 -3.90 -7.73 1.31
CA ARG A 64 -2.56 -7.46 0.76
C ARG A 64 -2.46 -7.95 -0.69
N ARG A 65 -2.95 -9.17 -0.97
CA ARG A 65 -3.01 -9.71 -2.34
C ARG A 65 -3.85 -8.85 -3.26
N LYS A 66 -5.03 -8.38 -2.81
CA LYS A 66 -5.86 -7.43 -3.57
C LYS A 66 -5.13 -6.13 -3.87
N SER A 67 -4.40 -5.57 -2.90
CA SER A 67 -3.58 -4.36 -3.13
C SER A 67 -2.48 -4.63 -4.17
N ARG A 68 -1.79 -5.77 -4.08
CA ARG A 68 -0.76 -6.17 -5.06
C ARG A 68 -1.33 -6.35 -6.47
N GLN A 69 -2.52 -6.93 -6.62
CA GLN A 69 -3.20 -7.05 -7.91
C GLN A 69 -3.58 -5.69 -8.49
N ALA A 70 -3.96 -4.73 -7.65
CA ALA A 70 -4.29 -3.37 -8.09
C ALA A 70 -3.06 -2.55 -8.55
N PHE A 71 -1.84 -2.95 -8.16
CA PHE A 71 -0.61 -2.23 -8.47
C PHE A 71 -0.43 -1.98 -9.97
N ALA A 72 -0.57 -3.02 -10.81
CA ALA A 72 -0.32 -2.90 -12.24
C ALA A 72 -1.20 -1.82 -12.89
N ARG A 73 -2.47 -1.75 -12.47
CA ARG A 73 -3.41 -0.71 -12.93
C ARG A 73 -3.03 0.68 -12.44
N CYS A 74 -2.69 0.82 -11.15
CA CYS A 74 -2.26 2.12 -10.58
C CYS A 74 -0.98 2.62 -11.25
N PHE A 75 0.01 1.75 -11.40
CA PHE A 75 1.28 2.06 -12.05
C PHE A 75 1.09 2.41 -13.53
N LYS A 76 0.31 1.62 -14.28
CA LYS A 76 0.01 1.91 -15.70
C LYS A 76 -0.63 3.29 -15.86
N THR A 77 -1.54 3.67 -14.97
CA THR A 77 -2.20 4.99 -14.97
C THR A 77 -1.23 6.12 -14.66
N PHE A 78 -0.35 5.93 -13.68
CA PHE A 78 0.70 6.89 -13.35
C PHE A 78 1.73 7.04 -14.49
N ALA A 79 2.18 5.94 -15.09
CA ALA A 79 3.23 5.89 -16.09
C ALA A 79 2.80 6.29 -17.51
N GLN A 80 1.53 6.69 -17.72
CA GLN A 80 1.00 7.08 -19.04
C GLN A 80 1.85 8.18 -19.69
N LYS A 81 1.97 8.11 -21.03
CA LYS A 81 2.71 9.10 -21.86
C LYS A 81 2.33 10.55 -21.51
N LYS A 82 1.05 10.81 -21.23
CA LYS A 82 0.56 12.15 -20.83
C LYS A 82 1.21 12.68 -19.55
N ASN A 83 1.42 11.82 -18.54
CA ASN A 83 2.03 12.22 -17.27
C ASN A 83 3.54 12.44 -17.46
N ARG A 84 4.21 11.58 -18.24
CA ARG A 84 5.62 11.78 -18.62
C ARG A 84 5.84 13.11 -19.34
N ARG A 85 4.97 13.46 -20.30
CA ARG A 85 5.01 14.75 -21.01
C ARG A 85 4.80 15.94 -20.06
N ARG A 86 3.89 15.82 -19.09
CA ARG A 86 3.67 16.86 -18.06
C ARG A 86 4.93 17.09 -17.22
N VAL A 87 5.55 16.01 -16.73
CA VAL A 87 6.82 16.09 -15.97
C VAL A 87 7.92 16.76 -16.79
N LYS A 88 8.14 16.31 -18.03
CA LYS A 88 9.15 16.90 -18.93
C LYS A 88 8.94 18.40 -19.14
N ARG A 89 7.70 18.83 -19.43
CA ARG A 89 7.38 20.26 -19.61
C ARG A 89 7.58 21.08 -18.33
N MET A 90 7.31 20.51 -17.16
CA MET A 90 7.56 21.18 -15.89
C MET A 90 9.05 21.35 -15.62
N LEU A 91 9.85 20.29 -15.81
CA LEU A 91 11.30 20.35 -15.61
C LEU A 91 11.97 21.33 -16.60
N ALA A 92 11.57 21.30 -17.88
CA ALA A 92 12.08 22.23 -18.88
C ALA A 92 11.79 23.70 -18.54
N ARG A 93 10.65 23.98 -17.89
CA ARG A 93 10.29 25.33 -17.41
C ARG A 93 11.01 25.75 -16.13
N ALA A 94 11.45 24.81 -15.31
CA ALA A 94 12.20 25.10 -14.09
C ALA A 94 13.69 25.32 -14.38
N ALA A 95 14.17 24.82 -15.53
CA ALA A 95 15.55 24.97 -15.99
C ALA A 95 15.76 26.17 -16.95
N ALA A 96 14.70 26.91 -17.26
CA ALA A 96 14.70 28.10 -18.11
C ALA A 96 14.37 29.32 -17.24
#